data_AF-A0A9P5P653-F1
#
_entry.id   AF-A0A9P5P653-F1
#
_cell.length_a   1.000
_cell.length_b   1.000
_cell.length_c   1.000
_cell.angle_alpha   90.00
_cell.angle_beta   90.00
_cell.angle_gamma   90.00
#
_symmetry.space_group_name_H-M   'P 1'
#
loop_
_entity.id
_entity.type
_entity.pdbx_description
1 polymer ?
#
loop_
_entity_poly.entity_id
_entity_poly.type
_entity_poly.pdbx_seq_one_letter_code
_entity_poly.pdbx_strand_id
1 'polypeptide(L)'
;MHAFIRAVLGFDPSQKCGEGGILGVVKAHYGCVEAQGRGTLHCHMMIWLEGGLNPDEIKQKIVEDPDSHFCHRLREFLDDTISNSVPADPDPSITVPSDKYHPCALRNSDMQGYECDPGSRSKRRLKDMRNLIKHCQVHSHTSTCYKYCKDPSQPKECRFHLGEDKVEPLTMFDPISGDITLRCLDGLVNNFNETMLEAIRCNMDIKFIGSGASAKAVLYYITNYITKTQLKSHVAFAALERAVTRLEEVVDVDTPLTVKAKRLLQKCAYAMVSQQELSAQQDHFTSHRFTCLFWPSFERHIDNLSPLVDDTSVETTTTGVDPVPSSSTEASEPPESLSDESDLYNVDEEVTLSVDSEGTLGRKGNQVEDYCLRGDQLNDVNMTMLDWTGKMTTDKNQIPATTSRIFPP
;
A
#
# COMPACT_ATOMS: atom_id res chain seq x y z
N MET A 1 9.20 2.59 -14.07
CA MET A 1 8.03 3.42 -13.72
C MET A 1 7.84 4.65 -14.60
N HIS A 2 8.85 5.48 -14.90
CA HIS A 2 8.65 6.64 -15.80
C HIS A 2 8.01 6.30 -17.16
N ALA A 3 8.41 5.20 -17.79
CA ALA A 3 7.79 4.73 -19.04
C ALA A 3 6.31 4.36 -18.85
N PHE A 4 5.95 3.74 -17.73
CA PHE A 4 4.56 3.42 -17.38
C PHE A 4 3.74 4.71 -17.20
N ILE A 5 4.24 5.67 -16.41
CA ILE A 5 3.57 6.95 -16.16
C ILE A 5 3.35 7.72 -17.48
N ARG A 6 4.36 7.75 -18.36
CA ARG A 6 4.25 8.48 -19.63
C ARG A 6 3.41 7.74 -20.68
N ALA A 7 3.61 6.44 -20.87
CA ALA A 7 3.02 5.71 -21.99
C ALA A 7 1.67 5.07 -21.66
N VAL A 8 1.46 4.65 -20.41
CA VAL A 8 0.22 3.98 -19.97
C VAL A 8 -0.72 5.01 -19.34
N LEU A 9 -0.23 5.79 -18.38
CA LEU A 9 -1.05 6.83 -17.75
C LEU A 9 -1.16 8.10 -18.59
N GLY A 10 -0.38 8.23 -19.67
CA GLY A 10 -0.43 9.41 -20.54
C GLY A 10 0.00 10.71 -19.84
N PHE A 11 0.68 10.63 -18.68
CA PHE A 11 1.03 11.80 -17.91
C PHE A 11 2.30 12.45 -18.45
N ASP A 12 2.17 13.69 -18.92
CA ASP A 12 3.27 14.54 -19.34
C ASP A 12 3.26 15.84 -18.53
N PRO A 13 4.29 16.12 -17.71
CA PRO A 13 4.40 17.37 -16.96
C PRO A 13 4.35 18.63 -17.84
N SER A 14 4.69 18.51 -19.12
CA SER A 14 4.63 19.61 -20.09
C SER A 14 3.26 19.79 -20.75
N GLN A 15 2.25 18.98 -20.37
CA GLN A 15 0.86 19.02 -20.84
C GLN A 15 0.70 19.03 -22.37
N LYS A 16 1.65 18.44 -23.11
CA LYS A 16 1.62 18.44 -24.59
C LYS A 16 0.57 17.51 -25.19
N CYS A 17 0.03 16.58 -24.42
CA CYS A 17 -0.95 15.60 -24.87
C CYS A 17 -2.22 15.71 -24.01
N GLY A 18 -3.29 16.24 -24.59
CA GLY A 18 -4.59 16.38 -23.91
C GLY A 18 -5.47 15.11 -23.98
N GLU A 19 -5.01 14.06 -24.64
CA GLU A 19 -5.82 12.85 -24.90
C GLU A 19 -5.91 11.89 -23.69
N GLY A 20 -5.10 12.10 -22.65
CA GLY A 20 -5.06 11.24 -21.46
C GLY A 20 -4.43 9.87 -21.71
N GLY A 21 -4.37 9.05 -20.65
CA GLY A 21 -3.93 7.66 -20.72
C GLY A 21 -5.09 6.68 -20.66
N ILE A 22 -4.79 5.41 -20.39
CA ILE A 22 -5.80 4.34 -20.34
C ILE A 22 -6.84 4.50 -19.21
N LEU A 23 -6.54 5.32 -18.20
CA LEU A 23 -7.46 5.64 -17.09
C LEU A 23 -8.18 6.98 -17.33
N GLY A 24 -7.94 7.65 -18.47
CA GLY A 24 -8.33 9.02 -18.73
C GLY A 24 -7.21 10.04 -18.49
N VAL A 25 -7.58 11.31 -18.43
CA VAL A 25 -6.61 12.41 -18.23
C VAL A 25 -6.15 12.43 -16.77
N VAL A 26 -4.86 12.19 -16.53
CA VAL A 26 -4.29 12.19 -15.17
C VAL A 26 -3.92 13.62 -14.76
N LYS A 27 -4.53 14.10 -13.67
CA LYS A 27 -4.22 15.38 -13.02
C LYS A 27 -2.98 15.30 -12.13
N ALA A 28 -2.92 14.24 -11.34
CA ALA A 28 -1.85 14.04 -10.37
C ALA A 28 -1.60 12.55 -10.15
N HIS A 29 -0.40 12.22 -9.71
CA HIS A 29 -0.04 10.90 -9.23
C HIS A 29 1.03 10.99 -8.15
N TYR A 30 1.04 9.99 -7.27
CA TYR A 30 2.05 9.73 -6.27
C TYR A 30 2.31 8.23 -6.23
N GLY A 31 3.57 7.81 -6.37
CA GLY A 31 3.97 6.41 -6.27
C GLY A 31 5.17 6.24 -5.35
N CYS A 32 5.18 5.19 -4.56
CA CYS A 32 6.29 4.79 -3.69
C CYS A 32 6.75 3.39 -4.09
N VAL A 33 8.07 3.18 -4.14
CA VAL A 33 8.68 1.87 -4.42
C VAL A 33 9.30 1.30 -3.15
N GLU A 34 8.94 0.06 -2.85
CA GLU A 34 9.54 -0.75 -1.80
C GLU A 34 10.14 -2.02 -2.41
N ALA A 35 11.22 -2.53 -1.82
CA ALA A 35 11.63 -3.91 -2.03
C ALA A 35 10.91 -4.83 -1.02
N GLN A 36 10.32 -5.91 -1.52
CA GLN A 36 9.79 -6.96 -0.66
C GLN A 36 10.94 -7.81 -0.10
N GLY A 37 10.67 -8.63 0.92
CA GLY A 37 11.64 -9.50 1.61
C GLY A 37 12.37 -10.55 0.75
N ARG A 38 12.30 -10.47 -0.58
CA ARG A 38 13.06 -11.27 -1.55
C ARG A 38 13.81 -10.41 -2.57
N GLY A 39 13.85 -9.08 -2.38
CA GLY A 39 14.49 -8.13 -3.28
C GLY A 39 13.67 -7.76 -4.52
N THR A 40 12.43 -8.25 -4.64
CA THR A 40 11.51 -7.86 -5.72
C THR A 40 10.92 -6.49 -5.42
N LEU A 41 10.88 -5.61 -6.43
CA LEU A 41 10.30 -4.28 -6.29
C LEU A 41 8.78 -4.35 -6.37
N HIS A 42 8.13 -3.56 -5.52
CA HIS A 42 6.69 -3.38 -5.46
C HIS A 42 6.41 -1.88 -5.43
N CYS A 43 5.32 -1.45 -6.08
CA CYS A 43 4.98 -0.04 -6.18
C CYS A 43 3.53 0.19 -5.75
N HIS A 44 3.35 1.03 -4.73
CA HIS A 44 2.04 1.54 -4.34
C HIS A 44 1.84 2.89 -5.01
N MET A 45 0.72 3.09 -5.70
CA MET A 45 0.47 4.31 -6.47
C MET A 45 -0.95 4.82 -6.30
N MET A 46 -1.09 6.13 -6.07
CA MET A 46 -2.34 6.87 -6.17
C MET A 46 -2.34 7.67 -7.47
N ILE A 47 -3.48 7.67 -8.15
CA ILE A 47 -3.69 8.35 -9.43
C ILE A 47 -4.97 9.16 -9.32
N TRP A 48 -4.88 10.46 -9.58
CA TRP A 48 -6.02 11.38 -9.62
C TRP A 48 -6.31 11.75 -11.07
N LEU A 49 -7.57 11.60 -11.45
CA LEU A 49 -8.05 11.87 -12.80
C LEU A 49 -8.69 13.26 -12.87
N GLU A 50 -8.59 13.91 -14.03
CA GLU A 50 -9.34 15.11 -14.38
C GLU A 50 -10.84 14.84 -14.27
N GLY A 51 -11.57 15.73 -13.58
CA GLY A 51 -13.00 15.54 -13.32
C GLY A 51 -13.31 14.46 -12.28
N GLY A 52 -12.29 13.89 -11.61
CA GLY A 52 -12.47 13.06 -10.42
C GLY A 52 -13.07 13.87 -9.29
N LEU A 53 -14.34 13.61 -8.97
CA LEU A 53 -15.05 14.26 -7.88
C LEU A 53 -14.55 13.77 -6.53
N ASN A 54 -14.77 14.57 -5.49
CA ASN A 54 -14.58 14.11 -4.12
C ASN A 54 -15.51 12.90 -3.86
N PRO A 55 -15.04 11.85 -3.13
CA PRO A 55 -15.90 10.74 -2.73
C PRO A 55 -17.27 11.12 -2.17
N ASP A 56 -17.36 12.20 -1.38
CA ASP A 56 -18.63 12.64 -0.80
C ASP A 56 -19.56 13.26 -1.86
N GLU A 57 -19.00 13.95 -2.87
CA GLU A 57 -19.76 14.45 -4.02
C GLU A 57 -20.27 13.29 -4.90
N ILE A 58 -19.47 12.23 -5.06
CA ILE A 58 -19.88 11.03 -5.80
C ILE A 58 -21.07 10.38 -5.09
N LYS A 59 -20.95 10.18 -3.76
CA LYS A 59 -22.03 9.65 -2.94
C LYS A 59 -23.29 10.49 -3.02
N GLN A 60 -23.16 11.81 -2.89
CA GLN A 60 -24.29 12.72 -3.01
C GLN A 60 -25.00 12.57 -4.35
N LYS A 61 -24.25 12.52 -5.47
CA LYS A 61 -24.84 12.32 -6.80
C LYS A 61 -25.55 10.98 -6.95
N ILE A 62 -25.01 9.93 -6.32
CA ILE A 62 -25.63 8.60 -6.31
C ILE A 62 -26.95 8.64 -5.53
N VAL A 63 -26.98 9.25 -4.35
CA VAL A 63 -28.19 9.33 -3.51
C VAL A 63 -29.26 10.23 -4.13
N GLU A 64 -28.85 11.34 -4.77
CA GLU A 64 -29.76 12.25 -5.47
C GLU A 64 -30.46 11.59 -6.66
N ASP A 65 -29.69 10.88 -7.50
CA ASP A 65 -30.21 10.20 -8.68
C ASP A 65 -29.30 9.00 -9.10
N PRO A 66 -29.61 7.78 -8.60
CA PRO A 66 -28.85 6.57 -8.92
C PRO A 66 -28.88 6.18 -10.40
N ASP A 67 -29.91 6.61 -11.13
CA ASP A 67 -30.11 6.35 -12.56
C ASP A 67 -29.65 7.53 -13.43
N SER A 68 -28.99 8.51 -12.83
CA SER A 68 -28.45 9.65 -13.55
C SER A 68 -27.45 9.22 -14.62
N HIS A 69 -27.33 10.05 -15.67
CA HIS A 69 -26.30 9.88 -16.69
C HIS A 69 -24.87 9.85 -16.09
N PHE A 70 -24.65 10.51 -14.95
CA PHE A 70 -23.40 10.42 -14.21
C PHE A 70 -23.16 9.00 -13.68
N CYS A 71 -24.12 8.43 -12.96
CA CYS A 71 -24.04 7.08 -12.40
C CYS A 71 -23.85 6.02 -13.50
N HIS A 72 -24.57 6.15 -14.62
CA HIS A 72 -24.38 5.29 -15.79
C HIS A 72 -22.94 5.34 -16.32
N ARG A 73 -22.40 6.54 -16.55
CA ARG A 73 -21.02 6.72 -17.04
C ARG A 73 -19.98 6.23 -16.05
N LEU A 74 -20.19 6.45 -14.74
CA LEU A 74 -19.30 5.96 -13.69
C LEU A 74 -19.26 4.43 -13.69
N ARG A 75 -20.43 3.79 -13.80
CA ARG A 75 -20.54 2.33 -13.89
C ARG A 75 -19.78 1.78 -15.09
N GLU A 76 -20.04 2.33 -16.29
CA GLU A 76 -19.35 1.92 -17.52
C GLU A 76 -17.83 2.10 -17.41
N PHE A 77 -17.38 3.24 -16.88
CA PHE A 77 -15.97 3.50 -16.67
C PHE A 77 -15.32 2.47 -15.73
N LEU A 78 -15.97 2.16 -14.60
CA LEU A 78 -15.46 1.19 -13.63
C LEU A 78 -15.42 -0.23 -14.19
N ASP A 79 -16.48 -0.64 -14.89
CA ASP A 79 -16.59 -1.97 -15.49
C ASP A 79 -15.62 -2.17 -16.66
N ASP A 80 -15.27 -1.12 -17.40
CA ASP A 80 -14.24 -1.14 -18.47
C ASP A 80 -12.81 -1.10 -17.89
N THR A 81 -12.61 -0.35 -16.80
CA THR A 81 -11.28 -0.16 -16.21
C THR A 81 -10.82 -1.37 -15.39
N ILE A 82 -11.73 -2.03 -14.68
CA ILE A 82 -11.42 -3.06 -13.68
C ILE A 82 -11.91 -4.44 -14.14
N SER A 83 -10.96 -5.30 -14.48
CA SER A 83 -11.16 -6.72 -14.76
C SER A 83 -10.85 -7.56 -13.52
N ASN A 84 -11.59 -8.65 -13.35
CA ASN A 84 -11.46 -9.57 -12.20
C ASN A 84 -11.93 -10.99 -12.56
N SER A 85 -11.61 -11.44 -13.77
CA SER A 85 -11.86 -12.82 -14.17
C SER A 85 -10.81 -13.30 -15.16
N VAL A 86 -10.68 -14.62 -15.25
CA VAL A 86 -9.83 -15.26 -16.25
C VAL A 86 -10.63 -15.44 -17.53
N PRO A 87 -10.21 -14.87 -18.68
CA PRO A 87 -10.91 -15.07 -19.93
C PRO A 87 -10.84 -16.54 -20.39
N ALA A 88 -11.82 -16.95 -21.20
CA ALA A 88 -11.84 -18.26 -21.83
C ALA A 88 -10.60 -18.48 -22.71
N ASP A 89 -10.21 -19.75 -22.92
CA ASP A 89 -9.12 -20.07 -23.84
C ASP A 89 -9.55 -19.72 -25.27
N PRO A 90 -8.88 -18.78 -25.97
CA PRO A 90 -9.33 -18.34 -27.29
C PRO A 90 -9.18 -19.43 -28.35
N ASP A 91 -8.22 -20.35 -28.18
CA ASP A 91 -7.97 -21.47 -29.09
C ASP A 91 -6.97 -22.46 -28.46
N PRO A 92 -7.41 -23.68 -28.08
CA PRO A 92 -6.52 -24.70 -27.53
C PRO A 92 -5.42 -25.15 -28.48
N SER A 93 -5.59 -24.99 -29.80
CA SER A 93 -4.61 -25.41 -30.82
C SER A 93 -3.44 -24.45 -30.98
N ILE A 94 -3.61 -23.19 -30.56
CA ILE A 94 -2.57 -22.17 -30.65
C ILE A 94 -1.60 -22.35 -29.50
N THR A 95 -0.30 -22.31 -29.78
CA THR A 95 0.75 -22.31 -28.75
C THR A 95 1.41 -20.94 -28.65
N VAL A 96 1.71 -20.53 -27.42
CA VAL A 96 2.42 -19.28 -27.11
C VAL A 96 3.59 -19.56 -26.16
N PRO A 97 4.63 -18.71 -26.15
CA PRO A 97 5.77 -18.93 -25.25
C PRO A 97 5.39 -19.05 -23.76
N SER A 98 4.31 -18.39 -23.33
CA SER A 98 3.81 -18.47 -21.95
C SER A 98 3.18 -19.81 -21.58
N ASP A 99 2.96 -20.71 -22.54
CA ASP A 99 2.59 -22.11 -22.24
C ASP A 99 3.79 -22.88 -21.67
N LYS A 100 5.01 -22.44 -21.95
CA LYS A 100 6.26 -23.12 -21.56
C LYS A 100 7.08 -22.34 -20.52
N TYR A 101 7.09 -21.02 -20.62
CA TYR A 101 7.88 -20.14 -19.76
C TYR A 101 6.98 -19.29 -18.88
N HIS A 102 7.47 -18.90 -17.70
CA HIS A 102 6.71 -18.05 -16.81
C HIS A 102 6.31 -16.74 -17.52
N PRO A 103 5.02 -16.34 -17.55
CA PRO A 103 4.56 -15.19 -18.34
C PRO A 103 5.30 -13.88 -18.03
N CYS A 104 5.66 -13.64 -16.77
CA CYS A 104 6.41 -12.45 -16.33
C CYS A 104 7.85 -12.37 -16.86
N ALA A 105 8.46 -13.50 -17.25
CA ALA A 105 9.83 -13.52 -17.76
C ALA A 105 9.89 -13.21 -19.26
N LEU A 106 8.75 -13.24 -19.94
CA LEU A 106 8.62 -13.00 -21.36
C LEU A 106 8.50 -11.50 -21.61
N ARG A 107 9.27 -11.00 -22.57
CA ARG A 107 9.04 -9.68 -23.15
C ARG A 107 8.01 -9.83 -24.28
N ASN A 108 7.11 -8.86 -24.43
CA ASN A 108 6.09 -8.83 -25.51
C ASN A 108 6.70 -8.84 -26.94
N SER A 109 8.03 -8.93 -27.08
CA SER A 109 8.79 -8.87 -28.32
C SER A 109 8.67 -10.09 -29.24
N ASP A 110 8.15 -11.23 -28.76
CA ASP A 110 8.01 -12.43 -29.60
C ASP A 110 6.83 -12.37 -30.60
N MET A 111 6.10 -11.26 -30.62
CA MET A 111 5.01 -11.01 -31.58
C MET A 111 5.51 -10.48 -32.94
N GLN A 112 6.79 -10.13 -33.08
CA GLN A 112 7.37 -9.60 -34.33
C GLN A 112 7.97 -10.69 -35.24
N GLY A 113 8.16 -11.92 -34.74
CA GLY A 113 8.92 -12.96 -35.44
C GLY A 113 8.17 -13.79 -36.49
N TYR A 114 6.87 -13.59 -36.69
CA TYR A 114 6.10 -14.40 -37.62
C TYR A 114 5.19 -13.53 -38.48
N GLU A 115 5.25 -13.75 -39.80
CA GLU A 115 4.20 -13.40 -40.76
C GLU A 115 2.89 -14.13 -40.38
N CYS A 116 2.33 -13.80 -39.23
CA CYS A 116 1.04 -14.33 -38.81
C CYS A 116 -0.05 -13.37 -39.26
N ASP A 117 -1.09 -13.96 -39.85
CA ASP A 117 -2.38 -13.32 -40.08
C ASP A 117 -2.84 -12.53 -38.83
N PRO A 118 -3.42 -11.32 -38.99
CA PRO A 118 -3.88 -10.49 -37.87
C PRO A 118 -4.79 -11.23 -36.88
N GLY A 119 -5.65 -12.14 -37.34
CA GLY A 119 -6.50 -12.96 -36.47
C GLY A 119 -5.71 -13.93 -35.60
N SER A 120 -4.66 -14.55 -36.15
CA SER A 120 -3.75 -15.42 -35.39
C SER A 120 -2.99 -14.63 -34.32
N ARG A 121 -2.55 -13.40 -34.63
CA ARG A 121 -1.86 -12.53 -33.67
C ARG A 121 -2.75 -12.15 -32.49
N SER A 122 -3.99 -11.75 -32.76
CA SER A 122 -4.96 -11.41 -31.71
C SER A 122 -5.24 -12.60 -30.78
N LYS A 123 -5.46 -13.80 -31.34
CA LYS A 123 -5.66 -15.01 -30.52
C LYS A 123 -4.44 -15.36 -29.67
N ARG A 124 -3.21 -15.25 -30.21
CA ARG A 124 -1.98 -15.45 -29.44
C ARG A 124 -1.85 -14.45 -28.29
N ARG A 125 -2.17 -13.17 -28.51
CA ARG A 125 -2.17 -12.13 -27.46
C ARG A 125 -3.15 -12.48 -26.35
N LEU A 126 -4.38 -12.86 -26.70
CA LEU A 126 -5.40 -13.27 -25.74
C LEU A 126 -5.00 -14.51 -24.95
N LYS A 127 -4.36 -15.50 -25.60
CA LYS A 127 -3.85 -16.70 -24.92
C LYS A 127 -2.73 -16.36 -23.93
N ASP A 128 -1.81 -15.49 -24.34
CA ASP A 128 -0.73 -15.01 -23.46
C ASP A 128 -1.26 -14.20 -22.27
N MET A 129 -2.21 -13.29 -22.51
CA MET A 129 -2.90 -12.52 -21.47
C MET A 129 -3.60 -13.45 -20.48
N ARG A 130 -4.35 -14.46 -20.96
CA ARG A 130 -4.97 -15.47 -20.11
C ARG A 130 -3.95 -16.18 -19.22
N ASN A 131 -2.83 -16.62 -19.79
CA ASN A 131 -1.77 -17.28 -19.02
C ASN A 131 -1.17 -16.33 -17.98
N LEU A 132 -0.95 -15.06 -18.35
CA LEU A 132 -0.47 -14.03 -17.43
C LEU A 132 -1.44 -13.80 -16.25
N ILE A 133 -2.75 -13.66 -16.51
CA ILE A 133 -3.78 -13.51 -15.47
C ILE A 133 -3.79 -14.73 -14.56
N LYS A 134 -3.78 -15.95 -15.12
CA LYS A 134 -3.75 -17.20 -14.34
C LYS A 134 -2.56 -17.28 -13.40
N HIS A 135 -1.38 -16.85 -13.86
CA HIS A 135 -0.16 -16.92 -13.05
C HIS A 135 -0.02 -15.77 -12.05
N CYS A 136 -0.54 -14.58 -12.37
CA CYS A 136 -0.26 -13.36 -11.59
C CYS A 136 -1.43 -12.86 -10.77
N GLN A 137 -2.68 -13.16 -11.16
CA GLN A 137 -3.87 -12.55 -10.57
C GLN A 137 -4.77 -13.54 -9.84
N VAL A 138 -4.69 -14.83 -10.17
CA VAL A 138 -5.44 -15.87 -9.45
C VAL A 138 -4.79 -16.12 -8.11
N HIS A 139 -5.56 -15.90 -7.05
CA HIS A 139 -5.17 -16.17 -5.69
C HIS A 139 -5.21 -17.67 -5.39
N SER A 140 -4.22 -18.14 -4.64
CA SER A 140 -4.22 -19.47 -4.04
C SER A 140 -4.01 -19.29 -2.56
N HIS A 141 -4.96 -19.76 -1.74
CA HIS A 141 -4.87 -19.60 -0.31
C HIS A 141 -3.64 -20.33 0.25
N THR A 142 -2.89 -19.62 1.09
CA THR A 142 -1.74 -20.15 1.82
C THR A 142 -1.93 -19.91 3.32
N SER A 143 -1.01 -20.41 4.15
CA SER A 143 -1.04 -20.13 5.60
C SER A 143 -1.07 -18.63 5.92
N THR A 144 -0.46 -17.79 5.07
CA THR A 144 -0.46 -16.33 5.24
C THR A 144 -1.87 -15.72 5.13
N CYS A 145 -2.77 -16.34 4.37
CA CYS A 145 -4.15 -15.89 4.22
C CYS A 145 -4.92 -15.99 5.53
N TYR A 146 -4.53 -16.93 6.39
CA TYR A 146 -5.22 -17.20 7.65
C TYR A 146 -4.39 -16.75 8.87
N LYS A 147 -3.40 -15.86 8.66
CA LYS A 147 -2.50 -15.36 9.73
C LYS A 147 -3.27 -14.80 10.93
N TYR A 148 -4.44 -14.22 10.70
CA TYR A 148 -5.27 -13.60 11.74
C TYR A 148 -6.47 -14.45 12.17
N CYS A 149 -6.67 -15.63 11.56
CA CYS A 149 -7.69 -16.58 11.99
C CYS A 149 -7.20 -17.35 13.22
N LYS A 150 -7.24 -16.71 14.38
CA LYS A 150 -6.76 -17.28 15.66
C LYS A 150 -7.79 -18.20 16.32
N ASP A 151 -9.07 -17.95 16.08
CA ASP A 151 -10.17 -18.71 16.67
C ASP A 151 -10.55 -19.91 15.77
N PRO A 152 -10.35 -21.16 16.22
CA PRO A 152 -10.70 -22.36 15.46
C PRO A 152 -12.22 -22.56 15.27
N SER A 153 -13.05 -21.87 16.07
CA SER A 153 -14.50 -21.98 16.00
C SER A 153 -15.14 -21.15 14.88
N GLN A 154 -14.39 -20.19 14.34
CA GLN A 154 -14.84 -19.33 13.25
C GLN A 154 -14.38 -19.86 11.90
N PRO A 155 -15.18 -19.66 10.83
CA PRO A 155 -14.74 -20.02 9.49
C PRO A 155 -13.47 -19.26 9.14
N LYS A 156 -12.52 -19.95 8.51
CA LYS A 156 -11.27 -19.34 8.04
C LYS A 156 -11.57 -18.35 6.92
N GLU A 157 -11.48 -17.07 7.23
CA GLU A 157 -11.59 -16.00 6.24
C GLU A 157 -10.21 -15.65 5.68
N CYS A 158 -10.14 -15.48 4.36
CA CYS A 158 -8.93 -14.97 3.74
C CYS A 158 -8.68 -13.53 4.16
N ARG A 159 -7.49 -13.22 4.67
CA ARG A 159 -7.05 -11.85 5.01
C ARG A 159 -7.26 -10.84 3.88
N PHE A 160 -7.18 -11.29 2.62
CA PHE A 160 -7.37 -10.45 1.43
C PHE A 160 -8.83 -10.38 0.97
N HIS A 161 -9.75 -11.03 1.70
CA HIS A 161 -11.17 -11.14 1.39
C HIS A 161 -11.46 -11.72 0.00
N LEU A 162 -10.60 -12.63 -0.46
CA LEU A 162 -10.75 -13.40 -1.70
C LEU A 162 -11.33 -14.79 -1.40
N GLY A 163 -12.38 -15.15 -2.12
CA GLY A 163 -13.13 -16.40 -1.94
C GLY A 163 -14.06 -16.68 -3.11
N GLU A 164 -14.35 -17.95 -3.38
CA GLU A 164 -15.24 -18.36 -4.48
C GLU A 164 -16.68 -17.85 -4.32
N ASP A 165 -17.09 -17.57 -3.08
CA ASP A 165 -18.40 -16.99 -2.74
C ASP A 165 -18.47 -15.47 -2.99
N LYS A 166 -17.34 -14.82 -3.25
CA LYS A 166 -17.22 -13.37 -3.36
C LYS A 166 -17.47 -12.88 -4.79
N VAL A 167 -18.65 -13.18 -5.33
CA VAL A 167 -19.03 -12.83 -6.72
C VAL A 167 -20.17 -11.82 -6.73
N GLU A 168 -20.05 -10.80 -7.58
CA GLU A 168 -21.06 -9.77 -7.83
C GLU A 168 -21.19 -9.59 -9.35
N PRO A 169 -22.33 -9.92 -9.98
CA PRO A 169 -22.43 -9.95 -11.44
C PRO A 169 -22.45 -8.56 -12.08
N LEU A 170 -22.85 -7.52 -11.33
CA LEU A 170 -23.03 -6.15 -11.81
C LEU A 170 -22.52 -5.15 -10.78
N THR A 171 -22.08 -3.99 -11.27
CA THR A 171 -21.77 -2.86 -10.40
C THR A 171 -23.05 -2.17 -9.95
N MET A 172 -23.29 -2.17 -8.64
CA MET A 172 -24.50 -1.67 -7.99
C MET A 172 -24.22 -0.41 -7.18
N PHE A 173 -25.22 0.46 -7.11
CA PHE A 173 -25.21 1.65 -6.26
C PHE A 173 -26.32 1.53 -5.23
N ASP A 174 -26.00 1.74 -3.95
CA ASP A 174 -27.01 1.81 -2.91
C ASP A 174 -27.66 3.21 -2.91
N PRO A 175 -28.96 3.34 -3.22
CA PRO A 175 -29.63 4.63 -3.26
C PRO A 175 -29.73 5.31 -1.90
N ILE A 176 -29.54 4.58 -0.79
CA ILE A 176 -29.66 5.15 0.56
C ILE A 176 -28.31 5.64 1.07
N SER A 177 -27.28 4.79 1.06
CA SER A 177 -25.95 5.15 1.59
C SER A 177 -25.02 5.85 0.57
N GLY A 178 -25.34 5.73 -0.72
CA GLY A 178 -24.44 6.12 -1.81
C GLY A 178 -23.25 5.17 -2.00
N ASP A 179 -23.22 4.03 -1.30
CA ASP A 179 -22.13 3.07 -1.43
C ASP A 179 -22.14 2.37 -2.81
N ILE A 180 -20.94 2.03 -3.28
CA ILE A 180 -20.72 1.40 -4.58
C ILE A 180 -20.24 -0.03 -4.34
N THR A 181 -20.99 -1.01 -4.85
CA THR A 181 -20.57 -2.41 -4.90
C THR A 181 -20.09 -2.69 -6.32
N LEU A 182 -18.79 -2.91 -6.49
CA LEU A 182 -18.20 -3.20 -7.80
C LEU A 182 -18.51 -4.62 -8.26
N ARG A 183 -18.73 -4.77 -9.57
CA ARG A 183 -18.78 -6.06 -10.24
C ARG A 183 -17.54 -6.88 -9.94
N CYS A 184 -17.74 -8.14 -9.57
CA CYS A 184 -16.71 -9.15 -9.33
C CYS A 184 -17.13 -10.47 -9.95
N LEU A 185 -16.57 -10.85 -11.09
CA LEU A 185 -16.95 -12.07 -11.80
C LEU A 185 -16.27 -13.33 -11.26
N ASP A 186 -15.09 -13.20 -10.66
CA ASP A 186 -14.36 -14.30 -10.01
C ASP A 186 -13.72 -13.79 -8.71
N GLY A 187 -14.25 -14.25 -7.58
CA GLY A 187 -13.82 -13.79 -6.25
C GLY A 187 -12.44 -14.27 -5.81
N LEU A 188 -11.77 -15.14 -6.59
CA LEU A 188 -10.37 -15.53 -6.39
C LEU A 188 -9.39 -14.74 -7.26
N VAL A 189 -9.86 -13.85 -8.13
CA VAL A 189 -9.01 -13.06 -9.02
C VAL A 189 -8.91 -11.63 -8.48
N ASN A 190 -7.68 -11.12 -8.32
CA ASN A 190 -7.48 -9.72 -7.94
C ASN A 190 -8.11 -8.78 -8.98
N ASN A 191 -8.41 -7.55 -8.58
CA ASN A 191 -8.79 -6.53 -9.53
C ASN A 191 -7.56 -6.09 -10.33
N PHE A 192 -7.62 -6.12 -11.66
CA PHE A 192 -6.52 -5.67 -12.52
C PHE A 192 -7.06 -4.85 -13.69
N ASN A 193 -6.18 -4.09 -14.34
CA ASN A 193 -6.48 -3.51 -15.64
C ASN A 193 -5.71 -4.29 -16.71
N GLU A 194 -6.40 -4.71 -17.78
CA GLU A 194 -5.82 -5.57 -18.82
C GLU A 194 -4.60 -4.94 -19.49
N THR A 195 -4.68 -3.66 -19.83
CA THR A 195 -3.59 -2.95 -20.51
C THR A 195 -2.40 -2.73 -19.57
N MET A 196 -2.66 -2.38 -18.30
CA MET A 196 -1.60 -2.28 -17.29
C MET A 196 -0.89 -3.62 -17.10
N LEU A 197 -1.66 -4.69 -16.92
CA LEU A 197 -1.15 -6.04 -16.71
C LEU A 197 -0.29 -6.49 -17.89
N GLU A 198 -0.71 -6.23 -19.13
CA GLU A 198 0.07 -6.57 -20.32
C GLU A 198 1.40 -5.81 -20.39
N ALA A 199 1.40 -4.55 -19.95
CA ALA A 199 2.56 -3.67 -20.00
C ALA A 199 3.60 -4.01 -18.92
N ILE A 200 3.14 -4.29 -17.70
CA ILE A 200 4.02 -4.55 -16.54
C ILE A 200 4.35 -6.04 -16.36
N ARG A 201 3.45 -6.93 -16.82
CA ARG A 201 3.55 -8.40 -16.73
C ARG A 201 3.89 -8.92 -15.33
N CYS A 202 3.31 -8.33 -14.29
CA CYS A 202 3.43 -8.79 -12.92
C CYS A 202 2.08 -8.67 -12.20
N ASN A 203 1.98 -9.25 -11.01
CA ASN A 203 0.81 -9.05 -10.14
C ASN A 203 0.56 -7.55 -9.93
N MET A 204 -0.71 -7.18 -9.93
CA MET A 204 -1.18 -5.82 -9.67
C MET A 204 -2.57 -5.89 -9.05
N ASP A 205 -2.92 -4.84 -8.30
CA ASP A 205 -4.23 -4.69 -7.70
C ASP A 205 -4.70 -3.25 -7.94
N ILE A 206 -5.77 -3.05 -8.70
CA ILE A 206 -6.36 -1.73 -8.98
C ILE A 206 -7.66 -1.57 -8.20
N LYS A 207 -7.80 -0.43 -7.51
CA LYS A 207 -9.01 -0.13 -6.73
C LYS A 207 -9.51 1.27 -7.00
N PHE A 208 -10.82 1.38 -7.15
CA PHE A 208 -11.50 2.66 -7.18
C PHE A 208 -11.73 3.16 -5.75
N ILE A 209 -11.42 4.44 -5.50
CA ILE A 209 -11.58 5.07 -4.19
C ILE A 209 -12.81 5.98 -4.24
N GLY A 210 -13.96 5.39 -3.96
CA GLY A 210 -15.27 6.06 -4.05
C GLY A 210 -15.86 6.53 -2.73
N SER A 211 -15.21 6.31 -1.59
CA SER A 211 -15.70 6.77 -0.27
C SER A 211 -14.61 7.47 0.54
N GLY A 212 -15.00 8.42 1.41
CA GLY A 212 -14.08 9.09 2.34
C GLY A 212 -13.39 8.11 3.30
N ALA A 213 -14.11 7.08 3.76
CA ALA A 213 -13.53 6.01 4.59
C ALA A 213 -12.47 5.21 3.83
N SER A 214 -12.74 4.84 2.57
CA SER A 214 -11.78 4.17 1.69
C SER A 214 -10.56 5.07 1.45
N ALA A 215 -10.78 6.35 1.16
CA ALA A 215 -9.69 7.31 0.92
C ALA A 215 -8.80 7.45 2.16
N LYS A 216 -9.39 7.60 3.35
CA LYS A 216 -8.66 7.66 4.62
C LYS A 216 -7.85 6.38 4.85
N ALA A 217 -8.44 5.21 4.61
CA ALA A 217 -7.74 3.93 4.74
C ALA A 217 -6.57 3.80 3.75
N VAL A 218 -6.72 4.22 2.49
CA VAL A 218 -5.62 4.27 1.50
C VAL A 218 -4.50 5.16 2.00
N LEU A 219 -4.85 6.36 2.47
CA LEU A 219 -3.88 7.35 2.92
C LEU A 219 -3.08 6.80 4.10
N TYR A 220 -3.72 6.20 5.10
CA TYR A 220 -2.99 5.55 6.21
C TYR A 220 -2.11 4.40 5.73
N TYR A 221 -2.65 3.54 4.87
CA TYR A 221 -1.92 2.42 4.31
C TYR A 221 -0.65 2.88 3.62
N ILE A 222 -0.76 3.78 2.64
CA ILE A 222 0.38 4.33 1.88
C ILE A 222 1.31 5.13 2.78
N THR A 223 0.80 5.92 3.73
CA THR A 223 1.62 6.65 4.69
C THR A 223 2.51 5.70 5.47
N ASN A 224 1.99 4.57 5.95
CA ASN A 224 2.80 3.55 6.65
C ASN A 224 3.93 2.97 5.78
N TYR A 225 3.79 2.96 4.46
CA TYR A 225 4.87 2.57 3.54
C TYR A 225 5.89 3.69 3.33
N ILE A 226 5.42 4.95 3.20
CA ILE A 226 6.27 6.13 3.03
C ILE A 226 7.11 6.38 4.28
N THR A 227 6.47 6.36 5.45
CA THR A 227 7.10 6.68 6.75
C THR A 227 7.82 5.48 7.36
N LYS A 228 7.91 4.36 6.63
CA LYS A 228 8.51 3.14 7.14
C LYS A 228 9.98 3.38 7.48
N THR A 229 10.32 3.15 8.74
CA THR A 229 11.69 3.29 9.22
C THR A 229 12.60 2.23 8.61
N GLN A 230 13.82 2.64 8.25
CA GLN A 230 14.86 1.69 7.86
C GLN A 230 15.23 0.80 9.05
N LEU A 231 15.74 -0.41 8.75
CA LEU A 231 16.22 -1.32 9.78
C LEU A 231 17.24 -0.60 10.67
N LYS A 232 16.94 -0.51 11.98
CA LYS A 232 17.85 0.12 12.94
C LYS A 232 19.20 -0.61 12.87
N SER A 233 20.30 0.14 12.80
CA SER A 233 21.63 -0.44 12.53
C SER A 233 22.01 -1.55 13.52
N HIS A 234 21.64 -1.42 14.80
CA HIS A 234 21.91 -2.45 15.81
C HIS A 234 21.20 -3.78 15.53
N VAL A 235 19.96 -3.76 15.01
CA VAL A 235 19.23 -4.98 14.61
C VAL A 235 19.90 -5.61 13.39
N ALA A 236 20.33 -4.79 12.43
CA ALA A 236 21.08 -5.27 11.26
C ALA A 236 22.38 -5.97 11.67
N PHE A 237 23.15 -5.38 12.60
CA PHE A 237 24.39 -5.97 13.09
C PHE A 237 24.16 -7.26 13.88
N ALA A 238 23.16 -7.31 14.75
CA ALA A 238 22.81 -8.54 15.48
C ALA A 238 22.38 -9.68 14.54
N ALA A 239 21.63 -9.36 13.48
CA ALA A 239 21.23 -10.33 12.46
C ALA A 239 22.43 -10.87 11.68
N LEU A 240 23.38 -10.00 11.34
CA LEU A 240 24.63 -10.37 10.66
C LEU A 240 25.50 -11.26 11.54
N GLU A 241 25.70 -10.90 12.81
CA GLU A 241 26.44 -11.70 13.78
C GLU A 241 25.87 -13.12 13.87
N ARG A 242 24.55 -13.24 14.08
CA ARG A 242 23.86 -14.53 14.13
C ARG A 242 24.00 -15.35 12.84
N ALA A 243 24.04 -14.69 11.68
CA ALA A 243 24.22 -15.36 10.40
C ALA A 243 25.65 -15.89 10.22
N VAL A 244 26.66 -15.17 10.71
CA VAL A 244 28.07 -15.56 10.70
C VAL A 244 28.27 -16.78 11.62
N THR A 245 27.82 -16.72 12.87
CA THR A 245 27.98 -17.83 13.84
C THR A 245 27.33 -19.12 13.35
N ARG A 246 26.11 -19.06 12.80
CA ARG A 246 25.42 -20.23 12.22
C ARG A 246 26.06 -20.79 10.95
N LEU A 247 26.97 -20.06 10.31
CA LEU A 247 27.69 -20.57 9.15
C LEU A 247 28.97 -21.28 9.59
N GLU A 248 29.63 -20.80 10.64
CA GLU A 248 30.80 -21.46 11.25
C GLU A 248 30.45 -22.86 11.77
N GLU A 249 29.22 -23.08 12.26
CA GLU A 249 28.74 -24.37 12.76
C GLU A 249 28.46 -25.43 11.66
N VAL A 250 28.21 -25.02 10.41
CA VAL A 250 27.62 -25.89 9.36
C VAL A 250 28.61 -26.20 8.22
N VAL A 251 29.76 -25.54 8.19
CA VAL A 251 30.65 -25.58 7.02
C VAL A 251 31.74 -26.64 7.19
N ASP A 252 31.68 -27.67 6.34
CA ASP A 252 32.70 -28.71 6.21
C ASP A 252 34.05 -28.15 5.71
N VAL A 253 35.15 -28.69 6.23
CA VAL A 253 36.51 -28.16 6.08
C VAL A 253 36.91 -28.03 4.60
N ASP A 254 36.47 -28.99 3.77
CA ASP A 254 36.85 -29.12 2.35
C ASP A 254 36.07 -28.25 1.36
N THR A 255 35.13 -27.42 1.81
CA THR A 255 34.36 -26.56 0.87
C THR A 255 35.26 -25.44 0.29
N PRO A 256 35.25 -25.17 -1.03
CA PRO A 256 36.01 -24.07 -1.62
C PRO A 256 35.66 -22.70 -1.03
N LEU A 257 36.66 -21.84 -0.81
CA LEU A 257 36.51 -20.52 -0.16
C LEU A 257 35.48 -19.63 -0.86
N THR A 258 35.40 -19.67 -2.19
CA THR A 258 34.44 -18.90 -2.99
C THR A 258 32.99 -19.31 -2.72
N VAL A 259 32.75 -20.61 -2.52
CA VAL A 259 31.43 -21.14 -2.15
C VAL A 259 31.09 -20.78 -0.70
N LYS A 260 32.08 -20.81 0.21
CA LYS A 260 31.93 -20.34 1.59
C LYS A 260 31.54 -18.86 1.64
N ALA A 261 32.27 -17.99 0.92
CA ALA A 261 31.99 -16.56 0.85
C ALA A 261 30.61 -16.25 0.25
N LYS A 262 30.22 -16.93 -0.84
CA LYS A 262 28.91 -16.77 -1.46
C LYS A 262 27.77 -17.17 -0.52
N ARG A 263 27.90 -18.30 0.18
CA ARG A 263 26.90 -18.76 1.17
C ARG A 263 26.80 -17.81 2.37
N LEU A 264 27.93 -17.28 2.84
CA LEU A 264 27.96 -16.29 3.91
C LEU A 264 27.18 -15.04 3.51
N LEU A 265 27.51 -14.45 2.35
CA LEU A 265 26.81 -13.27 1.83
C LEU A 265 25.31 -13.53 1.66
N GLN A 266 24.92 -14.69 1.14
CA GLN A 266 23.52 -15.06 0.99
C GLN A 266 22.80 -15.20 2.34
N LYS A 267 23.39 -15.88 3.34
CA LYS A 267 22.77 -16.02 4.66
C LYS A 267 22.68 -14.68 5.39
N CYS A 268 23.72 -13.85 5.31
CA CYS A 268 23.72 -12.49 5.85
C CYS A 268 22.62 -11.64 5.22
N ALA A 269 22.51 -11.67 3.89
CA ALA A 269 21.43 -10.99 3.18
C ALA A 269 20.05 -11.50 3.61
N TYR A 270 19.83 -12.82 3.64
CA TYR A 270 18.55 -13.38 4.06
C TYR A 270 18.23 -13.13 5.54
N ALA A 271 19.22 -13.09 6.43
CA ALA A 271 19.02 -12.77 7.84
C ALA A 271 18.59 -11.31 8.02
N MET A 272 19.31 -10.36 7.40
CA MET A 272 18.92 -8.95 7.43
C MET A 272 17.53 -8.73 6.83
N VAL A 273 17.25 -9.38 5.70
CA VAL A 273 15.95 -9.27 5.03
C VAL A 273 14.83 -9.97 5.83
N SER A 274 15.12 -11.05 6.56
CA SER A 274 14.14 -11.72 7.43
C SER A 274 13.77 -10.92 8.67
N GLN A 275 14.70 -10.10 9.17
CA GLN A 275 14.49 -9.16 10.28
C GLN A 275 13.83 -7.86 9.79
N GLN A 276 13.64 -7.74 8.49
CA GLN A 276 13.02 -6.59 7.84
C GLN A 276 11.77 -7.08 7.10
N GLU A 277 10.64 -7.22 7.81
CA GLU A 277 9.39 -7.74 7.22
C GLU A 277 8.93 -6.92 6.00
N LEU A 278 9.23 -5.61 5.92
CA LEU A 278 9.17 -4.83 4.69
C LEU A 278 10.36 -3.87 4.58
N SER A 279 10.87 -3.60 3.36
CA SER A 279 11.91 -2.58 3.22
C SER A 279 11.34 -1.17 3.28
N ALA A 280 12.15 -0.20 3.72
CA ALA A 280 11.79 1.20 3.65
C ALA A 280 11.68 1.65 2.18
N GLN A 281 10.98 2.75 1.96
CA GLN A 281 10.87 3.40 0.65
C GLN A 281 12.27 3.57 0.01
N GLN A 282 12.43 3.02 -1.20
CA GLN A 282 13.66 3.11 -1.97
C GLN A 282 13.60 4.23 -3.01
N ASP A 283 12.41 4.50 -3.56
CA ASP A 283 12.20 5.52 -4.60
C ASP A 283 10.76 6.07 -4.55
N HIS A 284 10.51 7.25 -5.16
CA HIS A 284 9.16 7.78 -5.41
C HIS A 284 9.02 8.43 -6.77
N PHE A 285 7.77 8.45 -7.25
CA PHE A 285 7.35 9.14 -8.46
C PHE A 285 6.23 10.10 -8.12
N THR A 286 6.45 11.38 -8.36
CA THR A 286 5.45 12.41 -8.04
C THR A 286 5.22 13.37 -9.20
N SER A 287 3.96 13.72 -9.38
CA SER A 287 3.53 14.81 -10.27
C SER A 287 3.85 16.20 -9.70
N HIS A 288 3.88 16.34 -8.37
CA HIS A 288 4.04 17.59 -7.67
C HIS A 288 5.29 17.59 -6.79
N ARG A 289 5.71 18.79 -6.38
CA ARG A 289 6.77 18.98 -5.40
C ARG A 289 6.16 18.96 -4.00
N PHE A 290 6.69 18.10 -3.15
CA PHE A 290 6.31 18.02 -1.75
C PHE A 290 7.43 18.61 -0.88
N THR A 291 7.05 19.18 0.26
CA THR A 291 7.99 19.60 1.30
C THR A 291 7.86 18.67 2.51
N CYS A 292 8.96 18.42 3.20
CA CYS A 292 8.91 17.68 4.46
C CYS A 292 8.19 18.53 5.50
N LEU A 293 7.21 17.95 6.19
CA LEU A 293 6.52 18.55 7.32
C LEU A 293 7.10 17.98 8.61
N PHE A 294 7.63 18.82 9.49
CA PHE A 294 8.15 18.41 10.80
C PHE A 294 6.99 18.23 11.79
N TRP A 295 6.35 17.06 11.71
CA TRP A 295 5.13 16.73 12.48
C TRP A 295 5.22 16.97 14.00
N PRO A 296 6.31 16.61 14.71
CA PRO A 296 6.36 16.77 16.17
C PRO A 296 6.18 18.21 16.65
N SER A 297 6.60 19.21 15.85
CA SER A 297 6.39 20.62 16.18
C SER A 297 4.91 21.00 16.10
N PHE A 298 4.18 20.44 15.14
CA PHE A 298 2.74 20.65 14.99
C PHE A 298 1.94 19.91 16.05
N GLU A 299 2.31 18.67 16.39
CA GLU A 299 1.71 17.89 17.47
C GLU A 299 1.78 18.66 18.80
N ARG A 300 2.98 19.12 19.18
CA ARG A 300 3.17 19.96 20.37
C ARG A 300 2.33 21.24 20.33
N HIS A 301 2.20 21.87 19.16
CA HIS A 301 1.35 23.05 19.02
C HIS A 301 -0.13 22.73 19.24
N ILE A 302 -0.61 21.61 18.71
CA ILE A 302 -2.00 21.14 18.89
C ILE A 302 -2.27 20.78 20.35
N ASP A 303 -1.37 20.05 21.00
CA ASP A 303 -1.48 19.67 22.41
C ASP A 303 -1.54 20.91 23.32
N ASN A 304 -0.76 21.94 23.00
CA ASN A 304 -0.79 23.22 23.71
C ASN A 304 -2.09 24.01 23.49
N LEU A 305 -2.77 23.82 22.36
CA LEU A 305 -4.07 24.46 22.08
C LEU A 305 -5.24 23.76 22.76
N SER A 306 -5.09 22.48 23.09
CA SER A 306 -6.14 21.67 23.72
C SER A 306 -5.54 20.71 24.75
N PRO A 307 -5.24 21.18 25.98
CA PRO A 307 -4.85 20.28 27.06
C PRO A 307 -6.02 19.34 27.34
N LEU A 308 -5.92 18.09 26.90
CA LEU A 308 -6.92 17.06 27.15
C LEU A 308 -7.11 16.92 28.67
N VAL A 309 -8.37 16.98 29.11
CA VAL A 309 -8.79 16.67 30.47
C VAL A 309 -8.47 15.19 30.73
N ASP A 310 -7.49 14.96 31.59
CA ASP A 310 -7.01 13.63 31.98
C ASP A 310 -7.95 13.03 33.02
N ASP A 311 -9.07 12.44 32.58
CA ASP A 311 -10.07 11.81 33.46
C ASP A 311 -9.84 10.29 33.51
N THR A 312 -8.78 9.87 34.22
CA THR A 312 -8.60 8.46 34.63
C THR A 312 -8.18 8.35 36.09
N SER A 313 -9.17 8.43 36.99
CA SER A 313 -9.10 7.77 38.30
C SER A 313 -9.78 6.40 38.19
N VAL A 314 -9.02 5.33 38.06
CA VAL A 314 -9.51 3.96 38.28
C VAL A 314 -8.70 3.34 39.41
N GLU A 315 -9.39 3.02 40.50
CA GLU A 315 -8.86 2.44 41.72
C GLU A 315 -8.25 1.05 41.48
N THR A 316 -7.00 0.88 41.90
CA THR A 316 -6.31 -0.40 41.96
C THR A 316 -6.89 -1.26 43.09
N THR A 317 -7.50 -2.40 42.78
CA THR A 317 -7.70 -3.49 43.76
C THR A 317 -6.86 -4.70 43.37
N THR A 318 -5.92 -5.02 44.23
CA THR A 318 -5.02 -6.17 44.20
C THR A 318 -5.69 -7.41 44.80
N THR A 319 -5.66 -8.55 44.11
CA THR A 319 -5.59 -9.88 44.73
C THR A 319 -4.78 -10.82 43.84
N GLY A 320 -3.75 -11.46 44.43
CA GLY A 320 -2.84 -12.38 43.74
C GLY A 320 -3.10 -13.85 44.08
N VAL A 321 -2.52 -14.76 43.28
CA VAL A 321 -2.08 -16.12 43.65
C VAL A 321 -0.93 -16.55 42.69
N ASP A 322 0.13 -17.12 43.27
CA ASP A 322 1.40 -17.63 42.68
C ASP A 322 1.29 -19.07 42.04
N PRO A 323 2.37 -19.87 41.72
CA PRO A 323 2.91 -20.07 40.35
C PRO A 323 3.18 -21.55 39.89
N VAL A 324 3.75 -21.71 38.66
CA VAL A 324 4.63 -22.82 38.11
C VAL A 324 3.96 -24.05 37.40
N PRO A 325 4.55 -24.77 36.40
CA PRO A 325 5.71 -24.54 35.48
C PRO A 325 5.42 -24.64 33.95
N SER A 326 6.48 -24.32 33.20
CA SER A 326 6.74 -24.24 31.76
C SER A 326 6.80 -25.55 30.94
N SER A 327 6.52 -25.46 29.62
CA SER A 327 7.34 -26.12 28.59
C SER A 327 7.28 -25.44 27.20
N SER A 328 8.49 -25.14 26.68
CA SER A 328 8.93 -24.75 25.32
C SER A 328 8.38 -23.48 24.63
N THR A 329 9.24 -22.47 24.68
CA THR A 329 9.24 -21.08 24.21
C THR A 329 9.76 -20.88 22.78
N GLU A 330 9.07 -20.07 21.97
CA GLU A 330 9.69 -19.14 21.01
C GLU A 330 9.20 -17.72 21.35
N ALA A 331 10.14 -16.77 21.36
CA ALA A 331 10.07 -15.50 22.07
C ALA A 331 8.96 -14.57 21.57
N SER A 332 7.91 -14.44 22.39
CA SER A 332 7.12 -13.23 22.48
C SER A 332 8.02 -12.09 22.91
N GLU A 333 8.07 -11.01 22.13
CA GLU A 333 8.60 -9.74 22.60
C GLU A 333 7.84 -9.33 23.88
N PRO A 334 8.54 -8.86 24.92
CA PRO A 334 7.86 -8.22 26.05
C PRO A 334 7.14 -6.98 25.53
N PRO A 335 6.01 -6.56 26.15
CA PRO A 335 5.52 -5.21 25.93
C PRO A 335 6.68 -4.27 26.21
N GLU A 336 6.95 -3.33 25.31
CA GLU A 336 7.88 -2.23 25.57
C GLU A 336 7.41 -1.55 26.86
N SER A 337 8.01 -1.91 27.99
CA SER A 337 8.01 -1.08 29.16
C SER A 337 8.79 0.16 28.74
N LEU A 338 8.05 1.24 28.48
CA LEU A 338 8.56 2.59 28.43
C LEU A 338 9.12 2.97 29.82
N SER A 339 10.20 2.32 30.23
CA SER A 339 11.02 2.76 31.35
C SER A 339 12.16 3.59 30.77
N ASP A 340 11.79 4.78 30.31
CA ASP A 340 12.59 6.03 30.29
C ASP A 340 11.75 7.20 29.72
N GLU A 341 10.42 7.19 29.92
CA GLU A 341 9.56 8.33 29.58
C GLU A 341 9.83 9.57 30.44
N SER A 342 10.48 9.45 31.61
CA SER A 342 10.65 10.61 32.50
C SER A 342 11.69 11.63 32.06
N ASP A 343 12.60 11.27 31.14
CA ASP A 343 13.73 12.13 30.77
C ASP A 343 13.60 12.81 29.39
N LEU A 344 12.52 12.54 28.64
CA LEU A 344 12.25 13.15 27.33
C LEU A 344 11.41 14.44 27.39
N TYR A 345 10.88 14.80 28.56
CA TYR A 345 10.03 15.99 28.74
C TYR A 345 10.80 17.28 29.08
N ASN A 346 12.13 17.30 28.94
CA ASN A 346 12.95 18.50 29.15
C ASN A 346 14.01 18.66 28.04
N VAL A 347 13.59 18.65 26.78
CA VAL A 347 14.39 19.29 25.73
C VAL A 347 13.95 20.74 25.67
N ASP A 348 14.76 21.62 26.27
CA ASP A 348 14.66 23.07 26.17
C ASP A 348 14.25 23.50 24.76
N GLU A 349 13.36 24.49 24.65
CA GLU A 349 12.93 25.08 23.39
C GLU A 349 14.14 25.41 22.50
N GLU A 350 14.40 24.58 21.49
CA GLU A 350 15.52 24.81 20.56
C GLU A 350 15.21 26.03 19.68
N VAL A 351 15.57 27.22 20.16
CA VAL A 351 15.45 28.48 19.41
C VAL A 351 16.56 28.53 18.37
N THR A 352 16.23 28.20 17.12
CA THR A 352 17.16 28.39 16.00
C THR A 352 17.17 29.86 15.59
N LEU A 353 18.34 30.50 15.59
CA LEU A 353 18.55 31.88 15.16
C LEU A 353 19.10 31.92 13.73
N SER A 354 18.64 32.87 12.92
CA SER A 354 19.19 33.13 11.59
C SER A 354 19.57 34.60 11.43
N VAL A 355 20.64 34.86 10.69
CA VAL A 355 21.08 36.22 10.36
C VAL A 355 20.64 36.51 8.92
N ASP A 356 19.92 37.61 8.72
CA ASP A 356 19.49 38.04 7.38
C ASP A 356 20.67 38.63 6.57
N SER A 357 20.40 38.97 5.30
CA SER A 357 21.41 39.56 4.40
C SER A 357 21.93 40.93 4.85
N GLU A 358 21.28 41.57 5.82
CA GLU A 358 21.66 42.85 6.39
C GLU A 358 22.42 42.71 7.72
N GLY A 359 22.63 41.47 8.20
CA GLY A 359 23.36 41.19 9.44
C GLY A 359 22.48 41.23 10.69
N THR A 360 21.15 41.29 10.55
CA THR A 360 20.22 41.33 11.67
C THR A 360 19.92 39.92 12.16
N LEU A 361 20.08 39.69 13.46
CA LEU A 361 19.77 38.42 14.12
C LEU A 361 18.25 38.31 14.35
N GLY A 362 17.61 37.34 13.71
CA GLY A 362 16.18 37.04 13.85
C GLY A 362 15.92 35.60 14.27
N ARG A 363 14.75 35.34 14.86
CA ARG A 363 14.25 33.97 15.05
C ARG A 363 14.08 33.34 13.68
N LYS A 364 14.67 32.15 13.46
CA LYS A 364 14.40 31.40 12.23
C LYS A 364 12.97 30.90 12.30
N GLY A 365 12.11 31.40 11.42
CA GLY A 365 10.73 30.94 11.31
C GLY A 365 10.67 29.42 11.21
N ASN A 366 9.80 28.80 11.99
CA ASN A 366 9.53 27.37 11.90
C ASN A 366 8.21 27.11 11.13
N GLN A 367 8.02 25.89 10.66
CA GLN A 367 6.85 25.55 9.83
C GLN A 367 5.52 25.76 10.56
N VAL A 368 5.50 25.68 11.89
CA VAL A 368 4.31 25.96 12.70
C VAL A 368 3.99 27.45 12.68
N GLU A 369 4.99 28.32 12.84
CA GLU A 369 4.81 29.76 12.71
C GLU A 369 4.34 30.16 11.32
N ASP A 370 4.94 29.58 10.26
CA ASP A 370 4.50 29.79 8.87
C ASP A 370 3.04 29.38 8.68
N TYR A 371 2.62 28.27 9.30
CA TYR A 371 1.22 27.84 9.28
C TYR A 371 0.32 28.78 10.08
N CYS A 372 0.67 29.15 11.32
CA CYS A 372 -0.14 30.04 12.17
C CYS A 372 -0.29 31.44 11.58
N LEU A 373 0.74 31.94 10.89
CA LEU A 373 0.78 33.26 10.28
C LEU A 373 0.41 33.25 8.78
N ARG A 374 -0.16 32.14 8.30
CA ARG A 374 -0.60 32.03 6.90
C ARG A 374 -1.72 33.03 6.61
N GLY A 375 -1.77 33.50 5.37
CA GLY A 375 -2.81 34.45 4.95
C GLY A 375 -4.21 33.83 4.92
N ASP A 376 -5.23 34.68 4.98
CA ASP A 376 -6.64 34.26 5.05
C ASP A 376 -7.11 33.37 3.89
N GLN A 377 -6.39 33.39 2.78
CA GLN A 377 -6.63 32.54 1.61
C GLN A 377 -6.41 31.05 1.88
N LEU A 378 -5.78 30.68 3.00
CA LEU A 378 -5.51 29.30 3.40
C LEU A 378 -6.31 28.90 4.66
N ASN A 379 -7.35 29.66 4.99
CA ASN A 379 -8.23 29.37 6.14
C ASN A 379 -9.14 28.16 5.91
N ASP A 380 -9.31 27.72 4.67
CA ASP A 380 -10.00 26.50 4.26
C ASP A 380 -9.09 25.27 4.28
N VAL A 381 -7.77 25.47 4.38
CA VAL A 381 -6.75 24.42 4.47
C VAL A 381 -6.17 24.39 5.88
N ASN A 382 -6.93 23.82 6.81
CA ASN A 382 -6.54 23.72 8.22
C ASN A 382 -6.00 22.32 8.54
N MET A 383 -4.86 22.28 9.22
CA MET A 383 -4.40 21.09 9.94
C MET A 383 -5.26 20.77 11.16
N THR A 384 -5.88 21.79 11.74
CA THR A 384 -6.75 21.70 12.92
C THR A 384 -8.21 21.70 12.49
N MET A 385 -8.77 20.50 12.27
CA MET A 385 -10.19 20.11 12.34
C MET A 385 -10.41 18.83 11.50
N LEU A 386 -9.67 17.77 11.82
CA LEU A 386 -10.20 16.42 11.74
C LEU A 386 -10.61 16.09 13.17
N ASP A 387 -11.87 15.74 13.40
CA ASP A 387 -12.41 15.26 14.68
C ASP A 387 -11.50 14.18 15.29
N TRP A 388 -10.53 14.60 16.09
CA TRP A 388 -9.63 13.74 16.85
C TRP A 388 -10.17 13.61 18.27
N THR A 389 -11.48 13.35 18.39
CA THR A 389 -12.15 12.98 19.65
C THR A 389 -12.31 11.46 19.79
N GLY A 390 -11.91 10.68 18.78
CA GLY A 390 -11.81 9.24 18.91
C GLY A 390 -10.42 8.84 19.41
N LYS A 391 -10.30 8.42 20.68
CA LYS A 391 -9.35 7.35 21.04
C LYS A 391 -9.71 6.16 20.15
N MET A 392 -9.16 6.10 18.93
CA MET A 392 -9.32 4.95 18.06
C MET A 392 -8.50 3.82 18.66
N THR A 393 -9.23 2.88 19.25
CA THR A 393 -8.71 1.60 19.68
C THR A 393 -7.91 0.99 18.53
N THR A 394 -6.72 0.47 18.85
CA THR A 394 -5.85 -0.31 17.95
C THR A 394 -6.45 -1.66 17.55
N ASP A 395 -7.77 -1.82 17.71
CA ASP A 395 -8.47 -3.06 17.47
C ASP A 395 -8.86 -3.15 16.00
N LYS A 396 -8.06 -3.90 15.24
CA LYS A 396 -8.17 -4.12 13.79
C LYS A 396 -9.50 -4.76 13.34
N ASN A 397 -10.42 -5.04 14.26
CA ASN A 397 -11.63 -5.83 14.04
C ASN A 397 -12.90 -5.01 13.78
N GLN A 398 -12.84 -3.68 13.66
CA GLN A 398 -14.02 -2.82 13.42
C GLN A 398 -13.99 -2.02 12.11
N ILE A 399 -13.53 -2.62 11.02
CA ILE A 399 -13.74 -2.08 9.67
C ILE A 399 -15.11 -2.59 9.18
N PRO A 400 -16.07 -1.72 8.78
CA PRO A 400 -17.36 -2.16 8.28
C PRO A 400 -17.22 -3.06 7.03
N ALA A 401 -18.13 -4.04 6.90
CA ALA A 401 -18.03 -5.12 5.91
C ALA A 401 -17.97 -4.64 4.45
N THR A 402 -18.50 -3.45 4.15
CA THR A 402 -18.46 -2.82 2.81
C THR A 402 -17.07 -2.30 2.41
N THR A 403 -16.18 -2.06 3.39
CA THR A 403 -14.78 -1.64 3.19
C THR A 403 -13.76 -2.78 3.21
N SER A 404 -14.19 -4.02 3.51
CA SER A 404 -13.30 -5.18 3.74
C SER A 404 -12.41 -5.54 2.54
N ARG A 405 -12.91 -5.44 1.30
CA ARG A 405 -12.08 -5.70 0.10
C ARG A 405 -11.04 -4.63 -0.18
N ILE A 406 -11.08 -3.48 0.48
CA ILE A 406 -10.26 -2.33 0.09
C ILE A 406 -8.87 -2.44 0.73
N PHE A 407 -8.77 -2.87 1.98
CA PHE A 407 -7.48 -3.09 2.67
C PHE A 407 -7.53 -4.32 3.57
N PRO A 408 -6.56 -5.24 3.46
CA PRO A 408 -6.38 -6.27 4.48
C PRO A 408 -5.95 -5.62 5.82
N PRO A 409 -6.36 -6.17 6.98
CA PRO A 409 -5.92 -5.69 8.29
C PRO A 409 -4.41 -5.83 8.53
#